data_AF-A0A2V9PEV2-F1
#
_entry.id   AF-A0A2V9PEV2-F1
#
_cell.length_a   1.000
_cell.length_b   1.000
_cell.length_c   1.000
_cell.angle_alpha   90.00
_cell.angle_beta   90.00
_cell.angle_gamma   90.00
#
_symmetry.space_group_name_H-M   'P 1'
#
loop_
_entity.id
_entity.type
_entity.pdbx_description
1 polymer ?
#
loop_
_entity_poly.entity_id
_entity_poly.type
_entity_poly.pdbx_seq_one_letter_code
_entity_poly.pdbx_strand_id
1 'polypeptide(L)'
;MRGADEQQSQIFSYLSPEARVRKDHPLRAIRIMVDEVLAQMSGSFGAMYAAVGRPSIAPEKLLRAQLLQMLYSVRSERLLMEEMDYNLLFRWFVGLNADDEVWDATTFTKNRDRLLEADVAKQFLAQVVAQAGAKGLTSDEHFTVDGTLLEAWASVKSFQPKEKKTPPPGDPGNPTVNFHGEKRSNDTHESKTDPESQLARKGPGKEAKLSYSGNLLVENGNGLIVDAEVFQANGTAERDAALVMMEKLSGTKAVTVGGDKGFDTRGFVAECRAGRVCGKQFTNRRSRRRSCRE
;
A
#
# COMPACT_ATOMS: atom_id res chain seq x y z
N MET A 1 -47.20 22.53 5.03
CA MET A 1 -46.82 23.37 6.19
C MET A 1 -45.33 23.63 6.10
N ARG A 2 -44.90 24.89 6.22
CA ARG A 2 -43.48 25.28 6.27
C ARG A 2 -42.97 25.08 7.70
N GLY A 3 -41.85 24.38 7.86
CA GLY A 3 -41.20 24.22 9.17
C GLY A 3 -40.65 25.55 9.70
N ALA A 4 -40.49 25.66 11.02
CA ALA A 4 -39.88 26.82 11.65
C ALA A 4 -38.37 26.85 11.37
N ASP A 5 -37.85 28.00 10.97
CA ASP A 5 -36.41 28.28 10.80
C ASP A 5 -35.88 28.89 12.10
N GLU A 6 -35.73 28.05 13.13
CA GLU A 6 -35.22 28.46 14.43
C GLU A 6 -33.69 28.37 14.46
N GLN A 7 -33.01 29.52 14.41
CA GLN A 7 -31.56 29.62 14.51
C GLN A 7 -31.11 29.74 15.98
N GLN A 8 -31.59 28.85 16.85
CA GLN A 8 -31.20 28.87 18.26
C GLN A 8 -29.92 28.03 18.45
N SER A 9 -28.81 28.69 18.75
CA SER A 9 -27.55 28.05 19.12
C SER A 9 -27.69 27.44 20.52
N GLN A 10 -27.92 26.13 20.58
CA GLN A 10 -27.85 25.36 21.82
C GLN A 10 -26.45 25.54 22.44
N ILE A 11 -26.39 26.08 23.67
CA ILE A 11 -25.11 26.35 24.38
C ILE A 11 -24.40 25.03 24.75
N PHE A 12 -25.15 23.94 24.91
CA PHE A 12 -24.62 22.61 25.20
C PHE A 12 -25.32 21.55 24.32
N SER A 13 -24.55 20.77 23.57
CA SER A 13 -25.03 19.60 22.83
C SER A 13 -24.45 18.33 23.44
N TYR A 14 -25.29 17.56 24.16
CA TYR A 14 -24.89 16.29 24.79
C TYR A 14 -24.93 15.07 23.84
N LEU A 15 -25.06 15.30 22.54
CA LEU A 15 -25.17 14.22 21.56
C LEU A 15 -23.79 13.68 21.21
N SER A 16 -23.55 12.41 21.56
CA SER A 16 -22.38 11.67 21.12
C SER A 16 -22.30 11.59 19.59
N PRO A 17 -21.09 11.63 18.99
CA PRO A 17 -20.91 11.36 17.57
C PRO A 17 -21.57 10.04 17.11
N GLU A 18 -21.64 9.04 17.99
CA GLU A 18 -22.32 7.75 17.74
C GLU A 18 -23.79 7.92 17.36
N ALA A 19 -24.51 8.84 18.00
CA ALA A 19 -25.93 9.11 17.73
C ALA A 19 -26.14 9.87 16.42
N ARG A 20 -25.10 10.54 15.91
CA ARG A 20 -25.15 11.35 14.69
C ARG A 20 -24.88 10.53 13.42
N VAL A 21 -24.12 9.45 13.53
CA VAL A 21 -23.82 8.58 12.39
C VAL A 21 -24.97 7.60 12.16
N ARG A 22 -25.53 7.61 10.95
CA ARG A 22 -26.62 6.70 10.56
C ARG A 22 -26.25 5.23 10.80
N LYS A 23 -27.23 4.43 11.25
CA LYS A 23 -27.04 3.01 11.58
C LYS A 23 -26.63 2.14 10.38
N ASP A 24 -27.05 2.53 9.19
CA ASP A 24 -26.76 1.85 7.92
C ASP A 24 -25.51 2.38 7.20
N HIS A 25 -24.74 3.26 7.85
CA HIS A 25 -23.55 3.84 7.22
C HIS A 25 -22.44 2.80 7.02
N PRO A 26 -21.84 2.65 5.81
CA PRO A 26 -20.83 1.62 5.52
C PRO A 26 -19.62 1.60 6.45
N LEU A 27 -19.17 2.79 6.91
CA LEU A 27 -18.07 2.89 7.87
C LEU A 27 -18.33 2.17 9.20
N ARG A 28 -19.57 1.83 9.56
CA ARG A 28 -19.86 1.00 10.73
C ARG A 28 -19.35 -0.42 10.58
N ALA A 29 -19.61 -1.04 9.44
CA ALA A 29 -19.09 -2.38 9.15
C ALA A 29 -17.55 -2.35 9.10
N ILE A 30 -16.98 -1.33 8.46
CA ILE A 30 -15.52 -1.15 8.39
C ILE A 30 -14.93 -0.95 9.78
N ARG A 31 -15.52 -0.10 10.61
CA ARG A 31 -15.04 0.19 11.96
C ARG A 31 -14.99 -1.08 12.82
N ILE A 32 -16.01 -1.94 12.76
CA ILE A 32 -16.02 -3.21 13.48
C ILE A 32 -14.83 -4.09 13.06
N MET A 33 -14.58 -4.22 11.76
CA MET A 33 -13.46 -5.01 11.24
C MET A 33 -12.11 -4.43 11.67
N VAL A 34 -11.97 -3.11 11.58
CA VAL A 34 -10.75 -2.39 11.97
C VAL A 34 -10.51 -2.51 13.48
N ASP A 35 -11.54 -2.32 14.31
CA ASP A 35 -11.41 -2.38 15.76
C ASP A 35 -11.03 -3.80 16.25
N GLU A 36 -11.53 -4.85 15.59
CA GLU A 36 -11.12 -6.23 15.85
C GLU A 36 -9.64 -6.46 15.57
N VAL A 37 -9.15 -5.99 14.40
CA VAL A 37 -7.72 -6.09 14.04
C VAL A 37 -6.85 -5.28 15.00
N LEU A 38 -7.24 -4.05 15.33
CA LEU A 38 -6.50 -3.19 16.25
C LEU A 38 -6.41 -3.80 17.65
N ALA A 39 -7.47 -4.45 18.14
CA ALA A 39 -7.47 -5.13 19.43
C ALA A 39 -6.43 -6.27 19.46
N GLN A 40 -6.31 -7.05 18.37
CA GLN A 40 -5.31 -8.12 18.24
C GLN A 40 -3.87 -7.57 18.20
N MET A 41 -3.68 -6.36 17.68
CA MET A 41 -2.38 -5.71 17.58
C MET A 41 -1.97 -4.89 18.82
N SER A 42 -2.85 -4.75 19.81
CA SER A 42 -2.63 -3.93 21.02
C SER A 42 -1.31 -4.25 21.75
N GLY A 43 -0.92 -5.52 21.81
CA GLY A 43 0.36 -5.95 22.40
C GLY A 43 1.58 -5.39 21.67
N SER A 44 1.55 -5.37 20.33
CA SER A 44 2.62 -4.79 19.51
C SER A 44 2.68 -3.27 19.67
N PHE A 45 1.53 -2.59 19.79
CA PHE A 45 1.47 -1.14 20.04
C PHE A 45 2.13 -0.74 21.36
N GLY A 46 1.93 -1.51 22.43
CA GLY A 46 2.55 -1.25 23.72
C GLY A 46 4.08 -1.27 23.71
N ALA A 47 4.69 -2.08 22.83
CA ALA A 47 6.15 -2.17 22.71
C ALA A 47 6.78 -1.00 21.93
N MET A 48 6.03 -0.36 21.04
CA MET A 48 6.52 0.74 20.18
C MET A 48 6.45 2.12 20.85
N TYR A 49 5.56 2.29 21.83
CA TYR A 49 5.34 3.57 22.48
C TYR A 49 5.99 3.60 23.86
N ALA A 50 6.74 4.65 24.14
CA ALA A 50 7.36 4.84 25.44
C ALA A 50 6.29 4.94 26.54
N ALA A 51 6.51 4.24 27.65
CA ALA A 51 5.63 4.29 28.82
C ALA A 51 5.63 5.67 29.51
N VAL A 52 6.58 6.56 29.18
CA VAL A 52 6.78 7.87 29.82
C VAL A 52 7.00 8.94 28.74
N GLY A 53 6.26 10.04 28.82
CA GLY A 53 6.39 11.20 27.92
C GLY A 53 5.07 11.95 27.70
N ARG A 54 5.09 13.01 26.89
CA ARG A 54 3.86 13.67 26.42
C ARG A 54 3.04 12.64 25.62
N PRO A 55 1.73 12.48 25.86
CA PRO A 55 0.90 11.56 25.10
C PRO A 55 1.01 11.88 23.61
N SER A 56 1.49 10.90 22.83
CA SER A 56 1.45 10.98 21.37
C SER A 56 0.08 10.50 20.86
N ILE A 57 -0.15 10.63 19.57
CA ILE A 57 -1.36 10.10 18.94
C ILE A 57 -1.35 8.57 19.06
N ALA A 58 -2.44 8.00 19.57
CA ALA A 58 -2.60 6.56 19.70
C ALA A 58 -2.55 5.86 18.32
N PRO A 59 -1.83 4.72 18.17
CA PRO A 59 -1.75 3.96 16.92
C PRO A 59 -3.10 3.64 16.30
N GLU A 60 -4.08 3.30 17.12
CA GLU A 60 -5.44 2.97 16.72
C GLU A 60 -6.10 4.17 16.04
N LYS A 61 -5.94 5.38 16.61
CA LYS A 61 -6.47 6.61 16.03
C LYS A 61 -5.74 6.98 14.74
N LEU A 62 -4.42 6.79 14.68
CA LEU A 62 -3.62 7.01 13.46
C LEU A 62 -4.05 6.11 12.31
N LEU A 63 -4.18 4.81 12.56
CA LEU A 63 -4.59 3.83 11.54
C LEU A 63 -6.01 4.11 11.05
N ARG A 64 -6.96 4.40 11.95
CA ARG A 64 -8.32 4.78 11.53
C ARG A 64 -8.33 6.06 10.70
N ALA A 65 -7.53 7.07 11.06
CA ALA A 65 -7.43 8.30 10.29
C ALA A 65 -6.82 8.08 8.90
N GLN A 66 -5.78 7.23 8.78
CA GLN A 66 -5.21 6.86 7.48
C GLN A 66 -6.22 6.11 6.60
N LEU A 67 -7.01 5.21 7.19
CA LEU A 67 -8.07 4.52 6.45
C LEU A 67 -9.10 5.51 5.91
N LEU A 68 -9.52 6.52 6.68
CA LEU A 68 -10.39 7.58 6.15
C LEU A 68 -9.74 8.32 4.99
N GLN A 69 -8.45 8.65 5.12
CA GLN A 69 -7.71 9.33 4.07
C GLN A 69 -7.77 8.54 2.75
N MET A 70 -7.60 7.21 2.81
CA MET A 70 -7.70 6.34 1.64
C MET A 70 -9.14 6.18 1.13
N LEU A 71 -10.09 5.86 2.01
CA LEU A 71 -11.49 5.59 1.66
C LEU A 71 -12.21 6.79 1.06
N TYR A 72 -11.88 8.00 1.53
CA TYR A 72 -12.46 9.25 1.03
C TYR A 72 -11.52 9.99 0.06
N SER A 73 -10.38 9.39 -0.30
CA SER A 73 -9.39 9.99 -1.20
C SER A 73 -8.98 11.40 -0.78
N VAL A 74 -8.80 11.61 0.53
CA VAL A 74 -8.40 12.91 1.09
C VAL A 74 -6.96 13.19 0.71
N ARG A 75 -6.79 14.21 -0.14
CA ARG A 75 -5.52 14.50 -0.84
C ARG A 75 -4.33 14.90 0.04
N SER A 76 -4.55 15.26 1.30
CA SER A 76 -3.46 15.66 2.20
C SER A 76 -3.83 15.45 3.66
N GLU A 77 -2.81 15.27 4.51
CA GLU A 77 -2.98 15.12 5.95
C GLU A 77 -3.47 16.42 6.61
N ARG A 78 -3.10 17.59 6.06
CA ARG A 78 -3.64 18.88 6.50
C ARG A 78 -5.15 18.94 6.26
N LEU A 79 -5.62 18.55 5.07
CA LEU A 79 -7.06 18.48 4.78
C LEU A 79 -7.74 17.42 5.64
N LEU A 80 -7.07 16.31 5.96
CA LEU A 80 -7.61 15.31 6.90
C LEU A 80 -7.82 15.88 8.30
N MET A 81 -6.89 16.70 8.81
CA MET A 81 -7.06 17.38 10.09
C MET A 81 -8.22 18.39 10.03
N GLU A 82 -8.31 19.16 8.95
CA GLU A 82 -9.43 20.09 8.71
C GLU A 82 -10.78 19.35 8.67
N GLU A 83 -10.88 18.26 7.91
CA GLU A 83 -12.08 17.40 7.88
C GLU A 83 -12.41 16.86 9.28
N MET A 84 -11.42 16.38 10.04
CA MET A 84 -11.67 15.94 11.41
C MET A 84 -12.12 17.07 12.33
N ASP A 85 -11.82 18.33 12.04
CA ASP A 85 -12.24 19.45 12.88
C ASP A 85 -13.77 19.63 12.85
N TYR A 86 -14.38 19.60 11.66
CA TYR A 86 -15.82 19.83 11.51
C TYR A 86 -16.67 18.59 11.22
N ASN A 87 -16.08 17.49 10.74
CA ASN A 87 -16.82 16.33 10.26
C ASN A 87 -17.04 15.28 11.37
N LEU A 88 -18.22 15.30 11.99
CA LEU A 88 -18.59 14.36 13.05
C LEU A 88 -18.48 12.89 12.65
N LEU A 89 -18.66 12.54 11.37
CA LEU A 89 -18.49 11.17 10.89
C LEU A 89 -17.02 10.73 10.99
N PHE A 90 -16.09 11.61 10.62
CA PHE A 90 -14.66 11.32 10.65
C PHE A 90 -14.17 11.20 12.09
N ARG A 91 -14.59 12.15 12.95
CA ARG A 91 -14.32 12.11 14.39
C ARG A 91 -14.83 10.82 15.01
N TRP A 92 -16.08 10.47 14.71
CA TRP A 92 -16.70 9.23 15.18
C TRP A 92 -15.86 8.01 14.76
N PHE A 93 -15.52 7.89 13.47
CA PHE A 93 -14.79 6.73 12.96
C PHE A 93 -13.41 6.60 13.60
N VAL A 94 -12.71 7.71 13.79
CA VAL A 94 -11.37 7.73 14.41
C VAL A 94 -11.42 7.44 15.91
N GLY A 95 -12.54 7.74 16.57
CA GLY A 95 -12.71 7.63 18.02
C GLY A 95 -12.35 8.93 18.75
N LEU A 96 -12.69 10.07 18.15
CA LEU A 96 -12.68 11.39 18.77
C LEU A 96 -14.10 11.79 19.18
N ASN A 97 -14.22 12.46 20.32
CA ASN A 97 -15.43 13.16 20.71
C ASN A 97 -15.62 14.42 19.85
N ALA A 98 -16.81 15.02 19.91
CA ALA A 98 -17.12 16.23 19.15
C ALA A 98 -16.24 17.42 19.56
N ASP A 99 -15.82 17.46 20.82
CA ASP A 99 -15.08 18.53 21.49
C ASP A 99 -13.58 18.25 21.71
N ASP A 100 -13.11 17.04 21.40
CA ASP A 100 -11.68 16.71 21.48
C ASP A 100 -10.84 17.68 20.60
N GLU A 101 -9.60 17.98 20.97
CA GLU A 101 -8.73 18.75 20.07
C GLU A 101 -8.25 17.86 18.91
N VAL A 102 -8.26 18.39 17.68
CA VAL A 102 -7.66 17.70 16.53
C VAL A 102 -6.15 17.93 16.52
N TRP A 103 -5.40 16.94 16.04
CA TRP A 103 -3.95 17.02 15.99
C TRP A 103 -3.45 18.02 14.95
N ASP A 104 -2.28 18.59 15.20
CA ASP A 104 -1.53 19.30 14.17
C ASP A 104 -1.06 18.33 13.07
N ALA A 105 -1.15 18.78 11.81
CA ALA A 105 -0.79 17.97 10.64
C ALA A 105 0.67 17.48 10.68
N THR A 106 1.61 18.31 11.15
CA THR A 106 3.03 17.93 11.25
C THR A 106 3.24 16.83 12.28
N THR A 107 2.49 16.89 13.38
CA THR A 107 2.51 15.85 14.42
C THR A 107 1.95 14.54 13.88
N PHE A 108 0.87 14.61 13.09
CA PHE A 108 0.31 13.45 12.41
C PHE A 108 1.31 12.80 11.44
N THR A 109 1.96 13.58 10.57
CA THR A 109 2.97 13.09 9.61
C THR A 109 4.09 12.34 10.32
N LYS A 110 4.68 12.94 11.36
CA LYS A 110 5.79 12.33 12.11
C LYS A 110 5.41 11.02 12.78
N ASN A 111 4.19 10.92 13.30
CA ASN A 111 3.71 9.68 13.91
C ASN A 111 3.38 8.62 12.86
N ARG A 112 2.83 9.02 11.70
CA ARG A 112 2.60 8.13 10.57
C ARG A 112 3.90 7.53 10.05
N ASP A 113 4.95 8.33 9.91
CA ASP A 113 6.24 7.85 9.41
C ASP A 113 6.85 6.82 10.37
N ARG A 114 6.80 7.07 11.68
CA ARG A 114 7.20 6.09 12.71
C ARG A 114 6.39 4.79 12.65
N LEU A 115 5.09 4.87 12.38
CA LEU A 115 4.23 3.72 12.24
C LEU A 115 4.62 2.87 11.01
N LEU A 116 4.98 3.53 9.90
CA LEU A 116 5.46 2.86 8.69
C LEU A 116 6.83 2.22 8.91
N GLU A 117 7.75 2.90 9.58
CA GLU A 117 9.08 2.38 9.92
C GLU A 117 9.03 1.13 10.81
N ALA A 118 7.99 0.99 11.63
CA ALA A 118 7.80 -0.15 12.51
C ALA A 118 6.97 -1.30 11.90
N ASP A 119 6.79 -1.32 10.57
CA ASP A 119 6.05 -2.36 9.83
C ASP A 119 4.58 -2.56 10.28
N VAL A 120 4.02 -1.60 11.02
CA VAL A 120 2.68 -1.74 11.60
C VAL A 120 1.60 -1.81 10.53
N ALA A 121 1.73 -1.00 9.48
CA ALA A 121 0.78 -1.02 8.36
C ALA A 121 0.77 -2.39 7.65
N LYS A 122 1.94 -3.02 7.50
CA LYS A 122 2.08 -4.36 6.93
C LYS A 122 1.42 -5.40 7.82
N GLN A 123 1.67 -5.36 9.13
CA GLN A 123 1.02 -6.25 10.08
C GLN A 123 -0.51 -6.07 10.11
N PHE A 124 -0.98 -4.83 10.05
CA PHE A 124 -2.40 -4.50 10.01
C PHE A 124 -3.08 -5.13 8.79
N LEU A 125 -2.52 -4.93 7.59
CA LEU A 125 -3.06 -5.53 6.36
C LEU A 125 -3.01 -7.05 6.40
N ALA A 126 -1.94 -7.64 6.94
CA ALA A 126 -1.85 -9.09 7.13
C ALA A 126 -2.98 -9.63 8.05
N GLN A 127 -3.31 -8.91 9.12
CA GLN A 127 -4.43 -9.27 9.99
C GLN A 127 -5.80 -9.10 9.30
N VAL A 128 -5.96 -8.09 8.44
CA VAL A 128 -7.17 -7.94 7.62
C VAL A 128 -7.34 -9.13 6.67
N VAL A 129 -6.26 -9.58 6.02
CA VAL A 129 -6.28 -10.79 5.18
C VAL A 129 -6.57 -12.04 6.01
N ALA A 130 -5.98 -12.17 7.21
CA ALA A 130 -6.25 -13.29 8.12
C ALA A 130 -7.73 -13.31 8.56
N GLN A 131 -8.31 -12.16 8.86
CA GLN A 131 -9.74 -12.04 9.18
C GLN A 131 -10.63 -12.45 8.01
N ALA A 132 -10.25 -12.10 6.77
CA ALA A 132 -10.94 -12.54 5.57
C ALA A 132 -10.85 -14.08 5.40
N GLY A 133 -9.67 -14.66 5.62
CA GLY A 133 -9.46 -16.11 5.60
C GLY A 133 -10.30 -16.85 6.65
N ALA A 134 -10.34 -16.35 7.88
CA ALA A 134 -11.15 -16.91 8.95
C ALA A 134 -12.66 -16.89 8.65
N LYS A 135 -13.11 -15.95 7.82
CA LYS A 135 -14.50 -15.84 7.33
C LYS A 135 -14.75 -16.64 6.04
N GLY A 136 -13.75 -17.36 5.52
CA GLY A 136 -13.86 -18.12 4.27
C GLY A 136 -13.96 -17.24 3.02
N LEU A 137 -13.45 -16.00 3.08
CA LEU A 137 -13.48 -15.03 1.97
C LEU A 137 -12.23 -15.11 1.08
N THR A 138 -11.27 -15.98 1.37
CA THR A 138 -10.11 -16.23 0.52
C THR A 138 -10.11 -17.68 0.05
N SER A 139 -9.98 -17.92 -1.26
CA SER A 139 -9.71 -19.25 -1.81
C SER A 139 -8.23 -19.59 -1.69
N ASP A 140 -7.94 -20.88 -1.57
CA ASP A 140 -6.58 -21.42 -1.54
C ASP A 140 -6.13 -21.95 -2.92
N GLU A 141 -6.95 -21.79 -3.97
CA GLU A 141 -6.77 -22.55 -5.23
C GLU A 141 -6.43 -21.68 -6.45
N HIS A 142 -6.93 -20.45 -6.54
CA HIS A 142 -6.84 -19.64 -7.75
C HIS A 142 -6.38 -18.21 -7.45
N PHE A 143 -5.17 -17.88 -7.92
CA PHE A 143 -4.59 -16.54 -7.76
C PHE A 143 -4.20 -15.92 -9.09
N THR A 144 -4.00 -14.61 -9.11
CA THR A 144 -3.45 -13.85 -10.23
C THR A 144 -2.32 -12.97 -9.70
N VAL A 145 -1.19 -12.92 -10.40
CA VAL A 145 -0.14 -11.95 -10.14
C VAL A 145 -0.26 -10.80 -11.12
N ASP A 146 -0.26 -9.58 -10.61
CA ASP A 146 -0.24 -8.34 -11.39
C ASP A 146 0.93 -7.46 -10.97
N GLY A 147 1.65 -6.93 -11.95
CA GLY A 147 2.82 -6.07 -11.77
C GLY A 147 2.48 -4.62 -12.12
N THR A 148 2.93 -3.69 -11.28
CA THR A 148 2.82 -2.25 -11.53
C THR A 148 4.16 -1.57 -11.27
N LEU A 149 4.40 -0.46 -11.97
CA LEU A 149 5.56 0.39 -11.70
C LEU A 149 5.21 1.40 -10.61
N LEU A 150 5.97 1.37 -9.53
CA LEU A 150 5.92 2.34 -8.45
C LEU A 150 6.99 3.39 -8.72
N GLU A 151 6.60 4.63 -8.98
CA GLU A 151 7.54 5.73 -9.21
C GLU A 151 8.33 5.99 -7.93
N ALA A 152 9.66 5.97 -8.04
CA ALA A 152 10.53 6.26 -6.92
C ALA A 152 10.47 7.76 -6.60
N TRP A 153 10.67 8.12 -5.34
CA TRP A 153 10.78 9.53 -4.94
C TRP A 153 12.18 10.08 -5.24
N ALA A 154 12.60 9.93 -6.49
CA ALA A 154 13.91 10.30 -6.98
C ALA A 154 13.78 11.10 -8.27
N SER A 155 14.45 12.25 -8.33
CA SER A 155 14.48 13.06 -9.55
C SER A 155 15.28 12.38 -10.63
N VAL A 156 14.88 12.49 -11.90
CA VAL A 156 15.70 12.08 -13.05
C VAL A 156 17.07 12.78 -13.06
N LYS A 157 17.20 13.96 -12.42
CA LYS A 157 18.49 14.66 -12.25
C LYS A 157 19.46 13.92 -11.33
N SER A 158 18.95 13.12 -10.40
CA SER A 158 19.76 12.30 -9.51
C SER A 158 20.39 11.11 -10.22
N PHE A 159 19.89 10.75 -11.42
CA PHE A 159 20.37 9.62 -12.22
C PHE A 159 21.66 10.00 -12.96
N GLN A 160 22.79 9.63 -12.36
CA GLN A 160 24.13 10.03 -12.78
C GLN A 160 24.99 8.83 -13.14
N PRO A 161 26.03 8.99 -13.98
CA PRO A 161 26.96 7.91 -14.30
C PRO A 161 27.60 7.30 -13.04
N LYS A 162 27.72 5.97 -13.01
CA LYS A 162 28.36 5.24 -11.91
C LYS A 162 29.85 5.57 -11.81
N GLU A 163 30.50 5.72 -12.97
CA GLU A 163 31.89 6.16 -13.07
C GLU A 163 31.96 7.70 -13.03
N LYS A 164 32.69 8.24 -12.05
CA LYS A 164 32.89 9.69 -11.92
C LYS A 164 33.66 10.24 -13.13
N LYS A 165 32.95 10.83 -14.09
CA LYS A 165 33.53 11.93 -14.87
C LYS A 165 33.43 13.19 -14.01
N THR A 166 34.56 13.86 -13.80
CA THR A 166 34.64 15.12 -13.05
C THR A 166 33.57 16.08 -13.61
N PRO A 167 32.60 16.54 -12.80
CA PRO A 167 31.61 17.48 -13.30
C PRO A 167 32.32 18.78 -13.70
N PRO A 168 31.87 19.49 -14.76
CA PRO A 168 32.28 20.87 -14.98
C PRO A 168 31.97 21.70 -13.74
N PRO A 169 32.74 22.77 -13.43
CA PRO A 169 32.47 23.61 -12.26
C PRO A 169 31.07 24.24 -12.43
N GLY A 170 30.12 23.82 -11.61
CA GLY A 170 28.73 24.26 -11.65
C GLY A 170 28.11 24.24 -10.26
N ASP A 171 27.16 25.14 -10.04
CA ASP A 171 26.59 25.51 -8.73
C ASP A 171 26.17 24.30 -7.86
N PRO A 172 26.51 24.29 -6.57
CA PRO A 172 26.31 23.16 -5.66
C PRO A 172 24.84 22.80 -5.39
N GLY A 173 23.88 23.64 -5.80
CA GLY A 173 22.44 23.42 -5.58
C GLY A 173 21.67 22.85 -6.77
N ASN A 174 22.16 22.99 -8.00
CA ASN A 174 21.46 22.55 -9.21
C ASN A 174 22.46 22.43 -10.37
N PRO A 175 23.17 21.29 -10.50
CA PRO A 175 24.09 21.13 -11.62
C PRO A 175 23.32 21.26 -12.93
N THR A 176 23.80 22.14 -13.81
CA THR A 176 23.32 22.34 -15.19
C THR A 176 23.75 21.15 -16.05
N VAL A 177 23.24 19.96 -15.71
CA VAL A 177 23.48 18.76 -16.49
C VAL A 177 22.55 18.82 -17.70
N ASN A 178 23.09 19.25 -18.85
CA ASN A 178 22.37 19.20 -20.10
C ASN A 178 22.30 17.75 -20.59
N PHE A 179 21.07 17.25 -20.71
CA PHE A 179 20.74 15.85 -20.88
C PHE A 179 20.53 15.41 -22.33
N HIS A 180 20.84 16.29 -23.29
CA HIS A 180 20.60 16.06 -24.71
C HIS A 180 21.72 15.20 -25.32
N GLY A 181 21.36 14.03 -25.88
CA GLY A 181 22.23 13.21 -26.73
C GLY A 181 22.86 11.98 -26.07
N GLU A 182 22.83 11.86 -24.74
CA GLU A 182 23.39 10.71 -24.03
C GLU A 182 22.33 9.62 -23.77
N LYS A 183 22.62 8.38 -24.18
CA LYS A 183 21.79 7.21 -23.82
C LYS A 183 22.06 6.83 -22.37
N ARG A 184 21.02 6.88 -21.54
CA ARG A 184 21.09 6.38 -20.15
C ARG A 184 20.56 4.96 -20.05
N SER A 185 21.27 4.14 -19.29
CA SER A 185 20.85 2.78 -18.93
C SER A 185 21.15 2.50 -17.46
N ASN A 186 20.47 1.52 -16.87
CA ASN A 186 20.71 1.06 -15.51
C ASN A 186 22.11 0.45 -15.33
N ASP A 187 22.78 0.06 -16.42
CA ASP A 187 24.16 -0.43 -16.39
C ASP A 187 25.14 0.71 -16.12
N THR A 188 24.92 1.85 -16.78
CA THR A 188 25.86 2.99 -16.82
C THR A 188 25.56 4.05 -15.79
N HIS A 189 24.30 4.17 -15.35
CA HIS A 189 23.82 5.22 -14.45
C HIS A 189 23.08 4.63 -13.24
N GLU A 190 23.08 5.37 -12.15
CA GLU A 190 22.35 5.07 -10.91
C GLU A 190 21.82 6.37 -10.29
N SER A 191 20.74 6.29 -9.51
CA SER A 191 20.28 7.46 -8.76
C SER A 191 21.13 7.65 -7.50
N LYS A 192 21.60 8.87 -7.28
CA LYS A 192 22.34 9.24 -6.06
C LYS A 192 21.44 9.45 -4.84
N THR A 193 20.16 9.73 -5.05
CA THR A 193 19.18 9.89 -3.96
C THR A 193 18.53 8.57 -3.59
N ASP A 194 18.39 7.65 -4.55
CA ASP A 194 17.82 6.33 -4.34
C ASP A 194 18.50 5.26 -5.23
N PRO A 195 19.61 4.66 -4.78
CA PRO A 195 20.41 3.74 -5.59
C PRO A 195 19.69 2.46 -6.03
N GLU A 196 18.62 2.06 -5.36
CA GLU A 196 17.86 0.85 -5.69
C GLU A 196 16.80 1.09 -6.77
N SER A 197 16.44 2.36 -6.99
CA SER A 197 15.52 2.74 -8.07
C SER A 197 16.14 2.51 -9.44
N GLN A 198 15.36 1.91 -10.35
CA GLN A 198 15.80 1.61 -11.71
C GLN A 198 15.03 2.43 -12.73
N LEU A 199 15.70 2.84 -13.81
CA LEU A 199 15.05 3.48 -14.95
C LEU A 199 14.18 2.43 -15.68
N ALA A 200 12.87 2.59 -15.58
CA ALA A 200 11.89 1.67 -16.16
C ALA A 200 10.81 2.43 -16.93
N ARG A 201 10.17 1.76 -17.89
CA ARG A 201 9.06 2.31 -18.69
C ARG A 201 7.91 1.31 -18.73
N LYS A 202 6.68 1.80 -18.61
CA LYS A 202 5.46 0.95 -18.63
C LYS A 202 5.18 0.34 -20.01
N GLY A 203 5.72 0.93 -21.08
CA GLY A 203 5.53 0.41 -22.43
C GLY A 203 6.20 1.27 -23.50
N PRO A 204 6.09 0.86 -24.78
CA PRO A 204 6.62 1.63 -25.91
C PRO A 204 6.01 3.04 -25.95
N GLY A 205 6.84 4.06 -26.13
CA GLY A 205 6.40 5.47 -26.23
C GLY A 205 5.97 6.11 -24.91
N LYS A 206 6.10 5.42 -23.77
CA LYS A 206 5.93 6.02 -22.45
C LYS A 206 7.27 6.51 -21.91
N GLU A 207 7.19 7.58 -21.12
CA GLU A 207 8.31 8.12 -20.35
C GLU A 207 8.97 7.04 -19.51
N ALA A 208 10.30 7.04 -19.49
CA ALA A 208 11.08 6.23 -18.57
C ALA A 208 11.27 7.01 -17.27
N LYS A 209 10.88 6.41 -16.16
CA LYS A 209 10.98 7.00 -14.82
C LYS A 209 11.83 6.10 -13.93
N LEU A 210 12.40 6.69 -12.88
CA LEU A 210 12.98 5.90 -11.80
C LEU A 210 11.84 5.21 -11.06
N SER A 211 11.89 3.90 -10.95
CA SER A 211 10.77 3.11 -10.45
C SER A 211 11.21 1.80 -9.83
N TYR A 212 10.33 1.27 -8.99
CA TYR A 212 10.30 -0.09 -8.49
C TYR A 212 9.21 -0.88 -9.20
N SER A 213 9.32 -2.20 -9.16
CA SER A 213 8.26 -3.12 -9.55
C SER A 213 7.49 -3.51 -8.30
N GLY A 214 6.28 -2.98 -8.16
CA GLY A 214 5.32 -3.43 -7.15
C GLY A 214 4.47 -4.56 -7.73
N ASN A 215 4.39 -5.67 -7.02
CA ASN A 215 3.73 -6.88 -7.47
C ASN A 215 2.65 -7.28 -6.47
N LEU A 216 1.47 -7.60 -6.96
CA LEU A 216 0.32 -7.96 -6.15
C LEU A 216 -0.09 -9.39 -6.46
N LEU A 217 -0.32 -10.18 -5.42
CA LEU A 217 -0.95 -11.48 -5.52
C LEU A 217 -2.43 -11.32 -5.12
N VAL A 218 -3.32 -11.59 -6.07
CA VAL A 218 -4.76 -11.42 -5.94
C VAL A 218 -5.46 -12.76 -5.94
N GLU A 219 -6.28 -13.02 -4.93
CA GLU A 219 -7.18 -14.16 -4.87
C GLU A 219 -8.38 -13.94 -5.80
N ASN A 220 -8.72 -14.94 -6.62
CA ASN A 220 -9.64 -14.75 -7.75
C ASN A 220 -11.14 -14.87 -7.40
N GLY A 221 -11.50 -15.48 -6.28
CA GLY A 221 -12.88 -15.71 -5.87
C GLY A 221 -13.57 -14.42 -5.43
N ASN A 222 -12.92 -13.66 -4.54
CA ASN A 222 -13.44 -12.40 -4.01
C ASN A 222 -12.61 -11.18 -4.43
N GLY A 223 -11.50 -11.37 -5.14
CA GLY A 223 -10.68 -10.28 -5.66
C GLY A 223 -9.81 -9.60 -4.59
N LEU A 224 -9.44 -10.32 -3.54
CA LEU A 224 -8.66 -9.79 -2.43
C LEU A 224 -7.16 -9.85 -2.73
N ILE A 225 -6.44 -8.78 -2.42
CA ILE A 225 -4.97 -8.79 -2.42
C ILE A 225 -4.52 -9.56 -1.17
N VAL A 226 -3.83 -10.68 -1.37
CA VAL A 226 -3.38 -11.56 -0.28
C VAL A 226 -1.90 -11.40 0.05
N ASP A 227 -1.09 -10.94 -0.90
CA ASP A 227 0.30 -10.59 -0.68
C ASP A 227 0.74 -9.49 -1.66
N ALA A 228 1.78 -8.76 -1.27
CA ALA A 228 2.38 -7.72 -2.08
C ALA A 228 3.88 -7.68 -1.87
N GLU A 229 4.63 -7.53 -2.96
CA GLU A 229 6.08 -7.49 -2.94
C GLU A 229 6.64 -6.39 -3.83
N VAL A 230 7.75 -5.79 -3.39
CA VAL A 230 8.41 -4.70 -4.11
C VAL A 230 9.84 -5.13 -4.45
N PHE A 231 10.17 -5.07 -5.73
CA PHE A 231 11.49 -5.42 -6.26
C PHE A 231 12.04 -4.30 -7.15
N GLN A 232 13.35 -4.31 -7.40
CA GLN A 232 13.94 -3.43 -8.40
C GLN A 232 13.38 -3.74 -9.79
N ALA A 233 13.10 -2.72 -10.61
CA ALA A 233 12.45 -2.88 -11.92
C ALA A 233 13.42 -3.40 -13.03
N ASN A 234 14.07 -4.53 -12.80
CA ASN A 234 15.11 -5.13 -13.66
C ASN A 234 14.56 -6.00 -14.83
N GLY A 235 13.23 -6.03 -15.02
CA GLY A 235 12.56 -6.76 -16.09
C GLY A 235 12.22 -8.23 -15.81
N THR A 236 12.84 -8.87 -14.80
CA THR A 236 12.42 -10.19 -14.28
C THR A 236 11.68 -10.08 -12.94
N ALA A 237 11.73 -8.91 -12.31
CA ALA A 237 11.14 -8.59 -11.01
C ALA A 237 9.74 -9.17 -10.77
N GLU A 238 8.84 -9.08 -11.75
CA GLU A 238 7.47 -9.59 -11.60
C GLU A 238 7.44 -11.12 -11.41
N ARG A 239 8.33 -11.85 -12.10
CA ARG A 239 8.45 -13.31 -11.99
C ARG A 239 9.09 -13.71 -10.66
N ASP A 240 10.15 -13.01 -10.29
CA ASP A 240 10.88 -13.27 -9.05
C ASP A 240 9.96 -13.01 -7.84
N ALA A 241 9.22 -11.89 -7.87
CA ALA A 241 8.20 -11.58 -6.88
C ALA A 241 7.07 -12.62 -6.86
N ALA A 242 6.61 -13.07 -8.02
CA ALA A 242 5.56 -14.10 -8.09
C ALA A 242 5.98 -15.38 -7.37
N LEU A 243 7.24 -15.83 -7.54
CA LEU A 243 7.76 -17.01 -6.84
C LEU A 243 7.77 -16.81 -5.33
N VAL A 244 8.29 -15.67 -4.86
CA VAL A 244 8.35 -15.35 -3.42
C VAL A 244 6.95 -15.29 -2.81
N MET A 245 5.99 -14.60 -3.45
CA MET A 245 4.61 -14.53 -2.96
C MET A 245 3.95 -15.91 -2.96
N MET A 246 4.22 -16.72 -3.98
CA MET A 246 3.71 -18.09 -4.12
C MET A 246 4.27 -19.06 -3.08
N GLU A 247 5.49 -18.86 -2.59
CA GLU A 247 6.10 -19.70 -1.54
C GLU A 247 5.48 -19.46 -0.16
N LYS A 248 5.01 -18.23 0.09
CA LYS A 248 4.34 -17.88 1.34
C LYS A 248 2.89 -18.37 1.42
N LEU A 249 2.28 -18.72 0.28
CA LEU A 249 0.94 -19.32 0.29
C LEU A 249 0.98 -20.62 1.08
N SER A 250 0.26 -20.63 2.20
CA SER A 250 0.10 -21.81 3.03
C SER A 250 -1.05 -22.67 2.47
N GLY A 251 -0.85 -23.98 2.40
CA GLY A 251 -1.88 -24.89 1.90
C GLY A 251 -1.32 -26.24 1.44
N THR A 252 -2.16 -27.26 1.50
CA THR A 252 -1.85 -28.62 1.00
C THR A 252 -2.36 -28.86 -0.42
N LYS A 253 -3.15 -27.92 -0.95
CA LYS A 253 -3.81 -28.03 -2.25
C LYS A 253 -2.97 -27.48 -3.39
N ALA A 254 -3.27 -27.96 -4.59
CA ALA A 254 -2.75 -27.45 -5.83
C ALA A 254 -3.19 -26.00 -6.06
N VAL A 255 -2.23 -25.08 -6.22
CA VAL A 255 -2.50 -23.64 -6.39
C VAL A 255 -2.28 -23.19 -7.83
N THR A 256 -3.31 -22.76 -8.53
CA THR A 256 -3.14 -22.18 -9.87
C THR A 256 -2.85 -20.69 -9.80
N VAL A 257 -1.98 -20.22 -10.70
CA VAL A 257 -1.62 -18.80 -10.81
C VAL A 257 -1.81 -18.31 -12.24
N GLY A 258 -2.58 -17.24 -12.37
CA GLY A 258 -2.72 -16.47 -13.60
C GLY A 258 -1.72 -15.33 -13.63
N GLY A 259 -1.26 -14.97 -14.84
CA GLY A 259 -0.41 -13.80 -15.03
C GLY A 259 -0.39 -13.41 -16.51
N ASP A 260 0.21 -12.26 -16.78
CA ASP A 260 0.37 -11.73 -18.12
C ASP A 260 1.33 -12.56 -18.99
N LYS A 261 1.40 -12.24 -20.29
CA LYS A 261 2.26 -12.96 -21.25
C LYS A 261 3.74 -12.99 -20.80
N GLY A 262 4.18 -11.98 -20.06
CA GLY A 262 5.51 -11.91 -19.49
C GLY A 262 5.89 -13.11 -18.65
N PHE A 263 4.93 -13.86 -18.10
CA PHE A 263 5.16 -15.03 -17.25
C PHE A 263 5.26 -16.36 -18.01
N ASP A 264 4.84 -16.43 -19.28
CA ASP A 264 4.89 -17.68 -20.09
C ASP A 264 6.31 -17.96 -20.61
N THR A 265 7.23 -18.24 -19.68
CA THR A 265 8.61 -18.66 -19.96
C THR A 265 8.88 -20.06 -19.40
N ARG A 266 9.71 -20.84 -20.10
CA ARG A 266 10.02 -22.22 -19.68
C ARG A 266 10.66 -22.28 -18.29
N GLY A 267 11.52 -21.32 -17.95
CA GLY A 267 12.19 -21.24 -16.64
C GLY A 267 11.19 -21.03 -15.50
N PHE A 268 10.35 -19.99 -15.61
CA PHE A 268 9.34 -19.69 -14.60
C PHE A 268 8.36 -20.86 -14.38
N VAL A 269 7.90 -21.50 -15.46
CA VAL A 269 7.00 -22.67 -15.36
C VAL A 269 7.71 -23.86 -14.71
N ALA A 270 9.00 -24.06 -14.97
CA ALA A 270 9.78 -25.11 -14.33
C ALA A 270 9.98 -24.85 -12.83
N GLU A 271 10.26 -23.61 -12.43
CA GLU A 271 10.38 -23.20 -11.03
C GLU A 271 9.06 -23.34 -10.27
N CYS A 272 7.94 -22.94 -10.88
CA CYS A 272 6.61 -23.17 -10.32
C CYS A 272 6.31 -24.65 -10.06
N ARG A 273 6.89 -25.55 -10.88
CA ARG A 273 6.74 -27.01 -10.75
C ARG A 273 7.74 -27.64 -9.77
N ALA A 274 8.95 -27.07 -9.64
CA ALA A 274 10.02 -27.59 -8.80
C ALA A 274 9.90 -27.13 -7.33
N GLY A 275 9.31 -25.95 -7.09
CA GLY A 275 8.89 -25.56 -5.75
C GLY A 275 7.94 -26.60 -5.16
N ARG A 276 7.96 -26.80 -3.84
CA ARG A 276 7.24 -27.84 -3.06
C ARG A 276 5.70 -27.88 -3.22
N VAL A 277 5.12 -27.18 -4.19
CA VAL A 277 3.69 -27.17 -4.48
C VAL A 277 3.42 -27.95 -5.75
N CYS A 278 3.46 -29.27 -5.61
CA CYS A 278 3.02 -30.22 -6.63
C CYS A 278 1.52 -29.97 -6.91
N GLY A 279 1.22 -29.23 -7.98
CA GLY A 279 -0.15 -28.87 -8.34
C GLY A 279 -0.34 -27.51 -9.00
N LYS A 280 0.69 -26.65 -9.02
CA LYS A 280 0.52 -25.31 -9.60
C LYS A 280 0.39 -25.32 -11.12
N GLN A 281 -0.81 -25.03 -11.63
CA GLN A 281 -1.05 -24.83 -13.06
C GLN A 281 -1.04 -23.34 -13.39
N PHE A 282 -0.20 -22.94 -14.34
CA PHE A 282 -0.16 -21.57 -14.84
C PHE A 282 -1.06 -21.44 -16.07
N THR A 283 -1.98 -20.45 -16.06
CA THR A 283 -2.88 -20.20 -17.20
C THR A 283 -2.80 -18.75 -17.67
N ASN A 284 -2.46 -18.54 -18.94
CA ASN A 284 -2.44 -17.23 -19.59
C ASN A 284 -3.84 -16.85 -20.13
N ARG A 285 -4.32 -15.63 -19.85
CA ARG A 285 -5.68 -15.16 -20.21
C ARG A 285 -5.93 -14.93 -21.70
N ARG A 286 -4.93 -14.98 -22.60
CA ARG A 286 -5.14 -14.69 -24.05
C ARG A 286 -4.75 -15.79 -25.06
N SER A 287 -4.16 -16.90 -24.66
CA SER A 287 -3.99 -18.04 -25.58
C SER A 287 -3.84 -19.37 -24.85
N ARG A 288 -4.57 -20.37 -25.36
CA ARG A 288 -4.55 -21.82 -25.06
C ARG A 288 -4.07 -22.24 -23.66
N ARG A 289 -5.00 -22.85 -22.89
CA ARG A 289 -4.69 -23.73 -21.76
C ARG A 289 -3.51 -24.64 -22.14
N ARG A 290 -2.36 -24.47 -21.49
CA ARG A 290 -1.37 -25.56 -21.38
C ARG A 290 -1.73 -26.34 -20.12
N SER A 291 -2.80 -27.14 -20.20
CA SER A 291 -3.07 -28.14 -19.17
C SER A 291 -2.14 -29.32 -19.41
N CYS A 292 -1.29 -29.66 -18.44
CA CYS A 292 -0.73 -31.00 -18.38
C CYS A 292 -1.84 -31.95 -17.94
N ARG A 293 -2.30 -32.82 -18.84
CA ARG A 293 -2.67 -34.18 -18.44
C ARG A 293 -1.36 -34.94 -18.24
N GLU A 294 -1.32 -35.79 -17.21
CA GLU A 294 -0.32 -36.86 -17.09
C GLU A 294 -0.23 -37.68 -18.39
#